data_AF-A0A2S7X5U6-F1
#
_entry.id   AF-A0A2S7X5U6-F1
#
_cell.length_a   1.000
_cell.length_b   1.000
_cell.length_c   1.000
_cell.angle_alpha   90.00
_cell.angle_beta   90.00
_cell.angle_gamma   90.00
#
_symmetry.space_group_name_H-M   'P 1'
#
loop_
_entity.id
_entity.type
_entity.pdbx_description
1 polymer ?
#
loop_
_entity_poly.entity_id
_entity_poly.type
_entity_poly.pdbx_seq_one_letter_code
_entity_poly.pdbx_strand_id
1 'polypeptide(L)'
;MRYLLNCLLGLSLAIPVFANPIPSLSNPSGTDRIRTSGGSSCEQAIATGKTFQVGTYGSSGNEDSDNYYNNYYHQNQDEAGIYAAVTFQFGGEDRVDCTRLYELELRDRTREEELAQAEHELKLLQIEAEKYRLLKMKQTNTTFSE
;
A
#
# COMPACT_ATOMS: atom_id res chain seq x y z
N MET A 1 -30.42 -33.49 60.52
CA MET A 1 -30.31 -32.03 60.78
C MET A 1 -28.86 -31.54 60.67
N ARG A 2 -28.23 -31.58 59.49
CA ARG A 2 -26.95 -30.90 59.19
C ARG A 2 -26.86 -30.37 57.75
N TYR A 3 -27.99 -30.34 57.02
CA TYR A 3 -28.05 -29.96 55.60
C TYR A 3 -28.49 -28.49 55.36
N LEU A 4 -28.54 -27.67 56.41
CA LEU A 4 -28.99 -26.27 56.30
C LEU A 4 -27.83 -25.25 56.22
N LEU A 5 -26.57 -25.69 56.28
CA LEU A 5 -25.40 -24.80 56.36
C LEU A 5 -24.57 -24.71 55.05
N ASN A 6 -25.17 -24.98 53.88
CA ASN A 6 -24.45 -24.94 52.60
C ASN A 6 -25.17 -24.15 51.49
N CYS A 7 -26.13 -23.29 51.82
CA CYS A 7 -26.90 -22.53 50.82
C CYS A 7 -26.55 -21.03 50.75
N LEU A 8 -25.38 -20.62 51.25
CA LEU A 8 -24.96 -19.20 51.29
C LEU A 8 -23.76 -18.87 50.38
N LEU A 9 -23.22 -19.84 49.63
CA LEU A 9 -22.22 -19.60 48.59
C LEU A 9 -22.84 -19.83 47.22
N GLY A 10 -23.38 -18.78 46.61
CA GLY A 10 -23.87 -18.94 45.23
C GLY A 10 -24.65 -17.78 44.63
N LEU A 11 -24.61 -16.57 45.18
CA LEU A 11 -25.15 -15.41 44.49
C LEU A 11 -24.02 -14.67 43.77
N SER A 12 -23.58 -15.22 42.65
CA SER A 12 -22.76 -14.49 41.68
C SER A 12 -23.63 -13.40 41.05
N LEU A 13 -23.41 -12.15 41.43
CA LEU A 13 -23.91 -10.97 40.74
C LEU A 13 -23.41 -11.00 39.28
N ALA A 14 -24.27 -11.42 38.36
CA ALA A 14 -24.06 -11.22 36.93
C ALA A 14 -24.32 -9.74 36.65
N ILE A 15 -23.25 -8.94 36.60
CA ILE A 15 -23.33 -7.55 36.15
C ILE A 15 -23.55 -7.59 34.64
N PRO A 16 -24.64 -7.01 34.10
CA PRO A 16 -24.79 -6.86 32.66
C PRO A 16 -23.72 -5.86 32.17
N VAL A 17 -22.70 -6.37 31.50
CA VAL A 17 -21.74 -5.51 30.78
C VAL A 17 -22.42 -5.07 29.49
N PHE A 18 -22.88 -3.83 29.45
CA PHE A 18 -23.29 -3.20 28.20
C PHE A 18 -22.03 -2.93 27.37
N ALA A 19 -21.77 -3.79 26.38
CA ALA A 19 -20.67 -3.62 25.45
C ALA A 19 -21.10 -2.66 24.34
N ASN A 20 -20.54 -1.46 24.32
CA ASN A 20 -20.70 -0.54 23.19
C ASN A 20 -19.98 -1.10 21.96
N PRO A 21 -20.62 -1.13 20.77
CA PRO A 21 -20.01 -1.71 19.58
C PRO A 21 -18.78 -0.89 19.17
N ILE A 22 -17.60 -1.49 19.29
CA ILE A 22 -16.37 -0.93 18.74
C ILE A 22 -16.49 -0.98 17.21
N PRO A 23 -16.26 0.13 16.48
CA PRO A 23 -16.32 0.14 15.03
C PRO A 23 -15.30 -0.86 14.44
N SER A 24 -15.72 -1.62 13.42
CA SER A 24 -14.86 -2.60 12.76
C SER A 24 -13.75 -1.90 11.96
N LEU A 25 -12.53 -2.40 12.11
CA LEU A 25 -11.38 -1.95 11.34
C LEU A 25 -11.49 -2.38 9.89
N SER A 26 -11.35 -1.42 8.96
CA SER A 26 -10.96 -1.72 7.60
C SER A 26 -9.43 -1.93 7.57
N ASN A 27 -9.00 -3.16 7.29
CA ASN A 27 -7.60 -3.37 6.93
C ASN A 27 -7.32 -2.60 5.63
N PRO A 28 -6.18 -1.87 5.52
CA PRO A 28 -5.88 -1.13 4.30
C PRO A 28 -5.74 -2.11 3.13
N SER A 29 -6.77 -2.17 2.29
CA SER A 29 -6.75 -2.97 1.08
C SER A 29 -6.07 -2.16 -0.02
N GLY A 30 -4.99 -2.72 -0.56
CA GLY A 30 -4.28 -2.13 -1.67
C GLY A 30 -3.17 -3.05 -2.13
N THR A 31 -2.80 -2.94 -3.40
CA THR A 31 -1.73 -3.73 -4.00
C THR A 31 -0.87 -2.81 -4.83
N ASP A 32 0.45 -2.80 -4.60
CA ASP A 32 1.38 -2.19 -5.55
C ASP A 32 1.59 -3.14 -6.72
N ARG A 33 1.52 -2.60 -7.94
CA ARG A 33 1.70 -3.37 -9.17
C ARG A 33 2.59 -2.61 -10.14
N ILE A 34 3.71 -3.21 -10.50
CA ILE A 34 4.61 -2.71 -11.54
C ILE A 34 4.71 -3.77 -12.64
N ARG A 35 4.61 -3.35 -13.90
CA ARG A 35 4.86 -4.21 -15.06
C ARG A 35 6.02 -3.64 -15.86
N THR A 36 7.03 -4.46 -16.12
CA THR A 36 8.14 -4.09 -16.99
C THR A 36 7.78 -4.32 -18.46
N SER A 37 8.52 -3.69 -19.36
CA SER A 37 8.29 -3.82 -20.79
C SER A 37 8.66 -5.20 -21.34
N GLY A 38 9.54 -5.93 -20.63
CA GLY A 38 9.91 -7.32 -20.90
C GLY A 38 8.92 -8.38 -20.40
N GLY A 39 7.80 -7.97 -19.78
CA GLY A 39 6.74 -8.88 -19.33
C GLY A 39 6.84 -9.36 -17.88
N SER A 40 7.84 -8.92 -17.11
CA SER A 40 7.91 -9.21 -15.68
C SER A 40 6.92 -8.33 -14.91
N SER A 41 6.18 -8.91 -13.97
CA SER A 41 5.24 -8.19 -13.10
C SER A 41 5.60 -8.35 -11.63
N CYS A 42 5.71 -7.24 -10.91
CA CYS A 42 5.85 -7.19 -9.45
C CYS A 42 4.48 -6.82 -8.86
N GLU A 43 3.91 -7.67 -8.00
CA GLU A 43 2.63 -7.42 -7.31
C GLU A 43 2.77 -7.72 -5.82
N GLN A 44 2.40 -6.76 -4.96
CA GLN A 44 2.43 -6.97 -3.51
C GLN A 44 1.25 -6.29 -2.81
N ALA A 45 0.60 -7.01 -1.89
CA ALA A 45 -0.44 -6.46 -1.03
C ALA A 45 0.14 -5.53 0.05
N ILE A 46 -0.50 -4.38 0.27
CA ILE A 46 -0.11 -3.35 1.25
C ILE A 46 -0.35 -3.83 2.69
N ALA A 47 -1.32 -4.73 2.91
CA ALA A 47 -1.69 -5.26 4.22
C ALA A 47 -1.41 -6.77 4.33
N THR A 48 -0.14 -7.15 4.42
CA THR A 48 0.27 -8.54 4.73
C THR A 48 0.46 -8.79 6.23
N GLY A 49 0.40 -7.74 7.05
CA GLY A 49 0.65 -7.80 8.50
C GLY A 49 -0.58 -8.13 9.35
N LYS A 50 -0.33 -8.46 10.61
CA LYS A 50 -1.39 -8.56 11.64
C LYS A 50 -1.70 -7.17 12.17
N THR A 51 -2.96 -6.84 12.36
CA THR A 51 -3.39 -5.56 12.90
C THR A 51 -3.79 -5.70 14.37
N PHE A 52 -3.29 -4.81 15.22
CA PHE A 52 -3.63 -4.71 16.64
C PHE A 52 -4.14 -3.30 16.90
N GLN A 53 -5.33 -3.17 17.47
CA GLN A 53 -5.92 -1.89 17.80
C GLN A 53 -6.24 -1.82 19.28
N VAL A 54 -5.90 -0.68 19.87
CA VAL A 54 -6.33 -0.29 21.20
C VAL A 54 -7.00 1.06 21.09
N GLY A 55 -8.17 1.21 21.71
CA GLY A 55 -8.94 2.44 21.64
C GLY A 55 -9.75 2.69 22.89
N THR A 56 -10.11 3.94 23.08
CA THR A 56 -10.93 4.43 24.18
C THR A 56 -12.25 4.92 23.61
N TYR A 57 -13.33 4.63 24.32
CA TYR A 57 -14.67 5.11 23.99
C TYR A 57 -15.14 6.02 25.13
N GLY A 58 -15.60 7.22 24.78
CA GLY A 58 -16.27 8.13 25.70
C GLY A 58 -17.65 8.48 25.14
N SER A 59 -18.69 8.38 25.97
CA SER A 59 -20.04 8.80 25.60
C SER A 59 -20.52 9.87 26.58
N SER A 60 -21.21 10.89 26.05
CA SER A 60 -21.96 11.85 26.86
C SER A 60 -23.44 11.56 26.68
N GLY A 61 -24.04 10.89 27.67
CA GLY A 61 -25.48 10.80 27.82
C GLY A 61 -25.96 11.85 28.82
N ASN A 62 -27.12 12.46 28.56
CA ASN A 62 -27.81 13.24 29.60
C ASN A 62 -28.33 12.24 30.63
N GLU A 63 -27.63 12.12 31.77
CA GLU A 63 -28.14 11.43 32.95
C GLU A 63 -29.19 12.33 33.65
N ASP A 64 -30.33 12.58 33.00
CA ASP A 64 -31.49 13.13 33.71
C ASP A 64 -32.10 12.01 34.58
N SER A 65 -31.46 11.82 35.72
CA SER A 65 -32.06 11.20 36.91
C SER A 65 -33.17 12.12 37.41
N ASP A 66 -34.36 12.02 36.81
CA ASP A 66 -35.65 12.21 37.46
C ASP A 66 -36.77 12.16 36.40
N ASN A 67 -37.50 11.05 36.31
CA ASN A 67 -38.97 11.10 36.30
C ASN A 67 -39.61 9.72 36.44
N TYR A 68 -40.25 9.57 37.58
CA TYR A 68 -41.26 8.58 37.93
C TYR A 68 -42.39 8.57 36.89
N TYR A 69 -42.75 7.37 36.42
CA TYR A 69 -43.98 7.08 35.66
C TYR A 69 -44.03 7.65 34.23
N ASN A 70 -43.71 6.84 33.21
CA ASN A 70 -44.63 6.53 32.10
C ASN A 70 -43.98 5.63 31.04
N ASN A 71 -44.88 4.91 30.38
CA ASN A 71 -44.69 3.78 29.48
C ASN A 71 -44.32 4.26 28.06
N TYR A 72 -43.80 3.33 27.26
CA TYR A 72 -43.78 3.30 25.79
C TYR A 72 -42.59 3.92 25.02
N TYR A 73 -41.72 3.01 24.52
CA TYR A 73 -41.04 3.07 23.21
C TYR A 73 -40.34 4.37 22.78
N HIS A 74 -39.45 4.92 23.61
CA HIS A 74 -38.38 5.76 23.12
C HIS A 74 -37.03 5.22 23.59
N GLN A 75 -36.44 4.39 22.73
CA GLN A 75 -35.03 4.04 22.81
C GLN A 75 -34.29 5.36 22.53
N ASN A 76 -33.79 6.01 23.58
CA ASN A 76 -33.04 7.26 23.48
C ASN A 76 -31.88 7.05 22.50
N GLN A 77 -31.97 7.66 21.31
CA GLN A 77 -30.96 7.56 20.25
C GLN A 77 -29.90 8.67 20.34
N ASP A 78 -29.91 9.44 21.43
CA ASP A 78 -29.09 10.65 21.59
C ASP A 78 -27.76 10.40 22.31
N GLU A 79 -27.32 9.14 22.40
CA GLU A 79 -26.00 8.80 22.93
C GLU A 79 -24.93 9.05 21.86
N ALA A 80 -24.38 10.27 21.86
CA ALA A 80 -23.22 10.63 21.06
C ALA A 80 -21.93 10.16 21.76
N GLY A 81 -21.26 9.19 21.16
CA GLY A 81 -19.98 8.66 21.61
C GLY A 81 -18.82 9.02 20.69
N ILE A 82 -17.68 9.36 21.28
CA ILE A 82 -16.41 9.55 20.57
C ILE A 82 -15.54 8.31 20.82
N TYR A 83 -15.06 7.70 19.72
CA TYR A 83 -14.12 6.60 19.74
C TYR A 83 -12.78 7.06 19.18
N ALA A 84 -11.71 6.94 19.97
CA ALA A 84 -10.35 7.22 19.56
C ALA A 84 -9.53 5.93 19.65
N ALA A 85 -8.81 5.58 18.59
CA ALA A 85 -8.02 4.36 18.56
C ALA A 85 -6.66 4.54 17.88
N VAL A 86 -5.68 3.83 18.43
CA VAL A 86 -4.36 3.67 17.83
C VAL A 86 -4.28 2.26 17.26
N THR A 87 -3.98 2.17 15.96
CA THR A 87 -3.87 0.90 15.25
C THR A 87 -2.42 0.67 14.85
N PHE A 88 -1.85 -0.42 15.33
CA PHE A 88 -0.52 -0.88 14.98
C PHE A 88 -0.62 -2.06 14.01
N GLN A 89 0.26 -2.11 13.03
CA GLN A 89 0.41 -3.27 12.16
C GLN A 89 1.76 -3.90 12.42
N PHE A 90 1.77 -5.19 12.73
CA PHE A 90 2.96 -5.95 13.09
C PHE A 90 3.11 -7.16 12.18
N GLY A 91 4.34 -7.39 11.76
CA GLY A 91 4.67 -8.44 10.79
C GLY A 91 4.16 -8.12 9.38
N GLY A 92 4.29 -9.13 8.52
CA GLY A 92 4.19 -8.99 7.08
C GLY A 92 5.45 -9.55 6.46
N GLU A 93 5.31 -10.21 5.31
CA GLU A 93 6.46 -10.70 4.56
C GLU A 93 7.31 -9.51 4.08
N ASP A 94 8.63 -9.70 4.01
CA ASP A 94 9.56 -8.67 3.55
C ASP A 94 9.06 -8.10 2.21
N ARG A 95 9.02 -6.76 2.13
CA ARG A 95 8.51 -6.10 0.93
C ARG A 95 9.44 -6.42 -0.24
N VAL A 96 8.88 -6.96 -1.31
CA VAL A 96 9.62 -7.08 -2.57
C VAL A 96 9.85 -5.64 -3.04
N ASP A 97 11.11 -5.24 -3.17
CA ASP A 97 11.47 -3.89 -3.61
C ASP A 97 11.18 -3.73 -5.10
N CYS A 98 9.91 -3.45 -5.43
CA CYS A 98 9.49 -3.18 -6.80
C CYS A 98 10.15 -1.88 -7.34
N THR A 99 10.60 -0.96 -6.46
CA THR A 99 11.37 0.23 -6.85
C THR A 99 12.72 -0.17 -7.44
N ARG A 100 13.42 -1.11 -6.82
CA ARG A 100 14.66 -1.65 -7.36
C ARG A 100 14.47 -2.29 -8.74
N LEU A 101 13.38 -3.02 -8.97
CA LEU A 101 13.09 -3.57 -10.29
C LEU A 101 12.87 -2.46 -11.33
N TYR A 102 12.13 -1.41 -10.96
CA TYR A 102 11.91 -0.25 -11.82
C TYR A 102 13.21 0.50 -12.16
N GLU A 103 14.09 0.70 -11.17
CA GLU A 103 15.39 1.35 -11.38
C GLU A 103 16.30 0.55 -12.33
N LEU A 104 16.28 -0.78 -12.22
CA LEU A 104 17.03 -1.66 -13.12
C LEU A 104 16.50 -1.55 -14.56
N GLU A 105 15.18 -1.56 -14.74
CA GLU A 105 14.57 -1.37 -16.06
C GLU A 105 14.95 -0.01 -16.66
N LEU A 106 14.89 1.06 -15.86
CA LEU A 106 15.23 2.41 -16.33
C LEU A 106 16.70 2.49 -16.77
N ARG A 107 17.60 1.91 -15.97
CA ARG A 107 19.04 1.85 -16.29
C ARG A 107 19.30 1.03 -17.56
N ASP A 108 18.55 -0.03 -17.77
CA ASP A 108 18.71 -0.88 -18.96
C ASP A 108 18.24 -0.12 -20.21
N ARG A 109 17.11 0.60 -20.12
CA ARG A 109 16.63 1.48 -21.19
C ARG A 109 17.60 2.60 -21.54
N THR A 110 18.18 3.29 -20.55
CA THR A 110 19.16 4.34 -20.84
C THR A 110 20.40 3.79 -21.54
N ARG A 111 20.87 2.59 -21.14
CA ARG A 111 22.01 1.94 -21.82
C ARG A 111 21.68 1.55 -23.27
N GLU A 112 20.47 1.07 -23.54
CA GLU A 112 20.03 0.76 -24.90
C GLU A 112 20.02 2.01 -25.79
N GLU A 113 19.53 3.14 -25.28
CA GLU A 113 19.50 4.42 -25.99
C GLU A 113 20.90 4.95 -26.27
N GLU A 114 21.80 4.91 -25.28
CA GLU A 114 23.20 5.33 -25.43
C GLU A 114 23.93 4.49 -26.50
N LEU A 115 23.74 3.17 -26.49
CA LEU A 115 24.32 2.29 -27.50
C LEU A 115 23.78 2.58 -28.89
N ALA A 116 22.47 2.80 -29.02
CA ALA A 116 21.86 3.16 -30.29
C ALA A 116 22.41 4.48 -30.86
N GLN A 117 22.65 5.47 -30.00
CA GLN A 117 23.27 6.74 -30.38
C GLN A 117 24.72 6.55 -30.83
N ALA A 118 25.52 5.81 -30.05
CA ALA A 118 26.91 5.53 -30.40
C ALA A 118 27.04 4.77 -31.73
N GLU A 119 26.18 3.77 -31.97
CA GLU A 119 26.14 3.05 -33.25
C GLU A 119 25.77 3.97 -34.42
N HIS A 120 24.83 4.89 -34.21
CA HIS A 120 24.43 5.86 -35.24
C HIS A 120 25.59 6.81 -35.58
N GLU A 121 26.29 7.33 -34.57
CA GLU A 121 27.46 8.18 -34.76
C GLU A 121 28.58 7.45 -35.53
N LEU A 122 28.90 6.21 -35.15
CA LEU A 122 29.90 5.40 -35.85
C LEU A 122 29.54 5.17 -37.32
N LYS A 123 28.25 4.91 -37.63
CA LYS A 123 27.78 4.75 -39.01
C LYS A 123 27.94 6.04 -39.82
N LEU A 124 27.64 7.20 -39.24
CA LEU A 124 27.82 8.49 -39.92
C LEU A 124 29.29 8.73 -40.27
N LEU A 125 30.21 8.46 -39.33
CA LEU A 125 31.65 8.60 -39.56
C LEU A 125 32.15 7.66 -40.67
N GLN A 126 31.64 6.42 -40.72
CA GLN A 126 31.98 5.48 -41.79
C GLN A 126 31.50 5.98 -43.16
N ILE A 127 30.27 6.46 -43.25
CA ILE A 127 29.70 7.02 -44.49
C ILE A 127 30.53 8.23 -44.96
N GLU A 128 30.95 9.09 -44.04
CA GLU A 128 31.78 10.25 -44.36
C GLU A 128 33.17 9.83 -44.89
N ALA A 129 33.81 8.86 -44.24
CA ALA A 129 35.10 8.33 -44.66
C ALA A 129 35.03 7.66 -46.06
N GLU A 130 33.96 6.90 -46.33
CA GLU A 130 33.73 6.32 -47.66
C GLU A 130 33.47 7.38 -48.72
N LYS A 131 32.64 8.39 -48.42
CA LYS A 131 32.41 9.54 -49.31
C LYS A 131 33.72 10.24 -49.66
N TYR A 132 34.59 10.48 -48.68
CA TYR A 132 35.90 11.10 -48.90
C TYR A 132 36.79 10.23 -49.81
N ARG A 133 36.82 8.91 -49.61
CA ARG A 133 37.53 7.97 -50.50
C ARG A 133 37.02 8.02 -51.94
N LEU A 134 35.70 8.02 -52.13
CA LEU A 134 35.07 8.10 -53.46
C LEU A 134 35.41 9.42 -54.17
N LEU A 135 35.41 10.55 -53.44
CA LEU A 135 35.80 11.85 -53.99
C LEU A 135 37.26 11.87 -54.45
N LYS A 136 38.16 11.30 -53.64
CA LYS A 136 39.59 11.22 -53.98
C LYS A 136 39.82 10.36 -55.23
N MET A 137 39.13 9.22 -55.37
CA MET A 137 39.22 8.37 -56.57
C MET A 137 38.70 9.06 -57.85
N LYS A 138 37.66 9.90 -57.74
CA LYS A 138 37.16 10.67 -58.88
C LYS A 138 38.18 11.71 -59.35
N GLN A 139 38.81 12.45 -58.43
CA GLN A 139 39.82 13.47 -58.77
C GLN A 139 41.06 12.90 -59.45
N THR A 140 41.53 11.72 -59.04
CA THR A 140 42.70 11.07 -59.66
C THR A 140 42.42 10.54 -61.06
N ASN A 141 41.19 10.11 -61.36
CA ASN A 141 40.83 9.66 -62.71
C ASN A 141 40.71 10.82 -63.70
N THR A 142 40.32 12.02 -63.26
CA THR A 142 40.18 13.19 -64.15
C THR A 142 41.52 13.85 -64.49
N THR A 143 42.55 13.70 -63.64
CA THR A 143 43.89 14.28 -63.87
C THR A 143 44.80 13.42 -64.76
N PHE A 144 44.42 12.18 -65.06
CA PHE A 144 45.16 11.31 -65.98
C PHE A 144 44.69 11.44 -67.45
N SER A 145 43.66 12.25 -67.71
CA SER A 145 43.02 12.37 -69.03
C SER A 145 43.46 13.61 -69.84
N GLU A 146 44.46 14.36 -69.37
CA GLU A 146 45.04 15.54 -70.06
C GLU A 146 46.48 15.25 -70.53
#